data_AF-A0A455WBY4-F1
#
_entry.id   AF-A0A455WBY4-F1
#
_cell.length_a   1.000
_cell.length_b   1.000
_cell.length_c   1.000
_cell.angle_alpha   90.00
_cell.angle_beta   90.00
_cell.angle_gamma   90.00
#
_symmetry.space_group_name_H-M   'P 1'
#
loop_
_entity.id
_entity.type
_entity.pdbx_description
1 polymer ?
#
loop_
_entity_poly.entity_id
_entity_poly.type
_entity_poly.pdbx_seq_one_letter_code
_entity_poly.pdbx_strand_id
1 'polypeptide(L)'
;MSNFDLATFRKAKFQEREEDVPLSGLTAAGFGGYDGEGDNAKPVPVVFRVRGLTAEELAKAEQEADNSKLLAKVAERLAGNDTEKVAAMMDGLGLNDKTPAALAKKLAHVQMAVVEPELKLQDVVRIADAYPTDFMELSNHIYNLTGKGKVAQVKRKPSGKTTASKPA
;
A
#
# COMPACT_ATOMS: atom_id res chain seq x y z
N MET A 1 -29.44 -8.92 22.83
CA MET A 1 -29.73 -7.64 22.14
C MET A 1 -28.41 -7.06 21.67
N SER A 2 -28.31 -6.63 20.40
CA SER A 2 -27.10 -6.01 19.86
C SER A 2 -26.89 -4.62 20.48
N ASN A 3 -25.66 -4.30 20.87
CA ASN A 3 -25.25 -3.00 21.42
C ASN A 3 -24.85 -1.99 20.32
N PHE A 4 -25.09 -2.31 19.05
CA PHE A 4 -24.69 -1.48 17.91
C PHE A 4 -25.72 -0.38 17.60
N ASP A 5 -25.29 0.87 17.70
CA ASP A 5 -26.13 2.04 17.40
C ASP A 5 -26.08 2.41 15.91
N LEU A 6 -27.11 1.99 15.18
CA LEU A 6 -27.30 2.28 13.76
C LEU A 6 -27.41 3.79 13.45
N ALA A 7 -28.04 4.56 14.34
CA ALA A 7 -28.26 5.99 14.12
C ALA A 7 -26.94 6.76 14.24
N THR A 8 -26.11 6.41 15.22
CA THR A 8 -24.77 6.98 15.37
C THR A 8 -23.85 6.55 14.22
N PHE A 9 -23.88 5.28 13.82
CA PHE A 9 -23.05 4.78 12.72
C PHE A 9 -23.35 5.50 11.39
N ARG A 10 -24.62 5.67 11.03
CA ARG A 10 -25.04 6.34 9.79
C ARG A 10 -24.65 7.82 9.74
N LYS A 11 -24.52 8.47 10.90
CA LYS A 11 -24.13 9.90 11.01
C LYS A 11 -22.63 10.10 11.15
N ALA A 12 -21.87 9.04 11.41
CA ALA A 12 -20.43 9.14 11.61
C ALA A 12 -19.74 9.55 10.31
N LYS A 13 -18.73 10.41 10.43
CA LYS A 13 -17.80 10.69 9.34
C LYS A 13 -16.68 9.66 9.40
N PHE A 14 -16.37 9.04 8.27
CA PHE A 14 -15.31 8.06 8.15
C PHE A 14 -14.15 8.64 7.36
N GLN A 15 -12.94 8.54 7.91
CA GLN A 15 -11.71 8.95 7.26
C GLN A 15 -10.82 7.74 7.00
N GLU A 16 -10.04 7.81 5.93
CA GLU A 16 -9.09 6.75 5.60
C GLU A 16 -8.00 6.68 6.65
N ARG A 17 -7.56 5.45 6.92
CA ARG A 17 -6.38 5.23 7.73
C ARG A 17 -5.19 5.31 6.81
N GLU A 18 -4.25 6.16 7.16
CA GLU A 18 -2.97 6.32 6.48
C GLU A 18 -1.84 5.97 7.44
N GLU A 19 -0.76 5.44 6.90
CA GLU A 19 0.45 5.08 7.62
C GLU A 19 1.68 5.35 6.74
N ASP A 20 2.72 5.92 7.35
CA ASP A 20 4.01 6.13 6.71
C ASP A 20 4.88 4.89 6.94
N VAL A 21 5.26 4.21 5.86
CA VAL A 21 6.00 2.94 5.88
C VAL A 21 7.43 3.18 5.40
N PRO A 22 8.44 3.05 6.28
CA PRO A 22 9.84 3.16 5.89
C PRO A 22 10.28 1.89 5.14
N LEU A 23 10.94 2.05 4.00
CA LEU A 23 11.36 0.94 3.13
C LEU A 23 12.87 0.77 3.21
N SER A 24 13.28 -0.26 3.94
CA SER A 24 14.67 -0.46 4.34
C SER A 24 15.59 -0.78 3.17
N GLY A 25 15.14 -1.61 2.21
CA GLY A 25 15.91 -1.98 1.03
C GLY A 25 16.13 -0.81 0.08
N LEU A 26 15.07 -0.05 -0.20
CA LEU A 26 15.13 1.16 -1.03
C LEU A 26 15.98 2.26 -0.37
N THR A 27 15.91 2.38 0.96
CA THR A 27 16.78 3.28 1.73
C THR A 27 18.23 2.88 1.59
N ALA A 28 18.57 1.61 1.83
CA ALA A 28 19.95 1.12 1.72
C ALA A 28 20.52 1.29 0.30
N ALA A 29 19.67 1.20 -0.73
CA ALA A 29 20.04 1.45 -2.12
C ALA A 29 20.23 2.93 -2.47
N GLY A 30 19.93 3.86 -1.54
CA GLY A 30 20.17 5.29 -1.70
C GLY A 30 19.12 6.02 -2.55
N PHE A 31 17.93 5.44 -2.77
CA PHE A 31 16.89 6.10 -3.58
C PHE A 31 16.29 7.36 -2.94
N GLY A 32 16.48 7.54 -1.63
CA GLY A 32 16.14 8.79 -0.94
C GLY A 32 17.20 9.88 -1.11
N GLY A 33 18.34 9.57 -1.74
CA GLY A 33 19.54 10.38 -1.70
C GLY A 33 20.40 10.11 -0.47
N TYR A 34 21.39 10.95 -0.26
CA TYR A 34 22.31 10.87 0.87
C TYR A 34 22.36 12.20 1.60
N ASP A 35 22.43 12.15 2.93
CA ASP A 35 22.67 13.28 3.81
C ASP A 35 24.14 13.29 4.24
N GLY A 36 24.80 14.44 4.06
CA GLY A 36 26.24 14.63 4.27
C GLY A 36 27.11 14.50 3.01
N GLU A 37 28.43 14.64 3.18
CA GLU A 37 29.42 14.64 2.09
C GLU A 37 30.51 13.58 2.31
N GLY A 38 31.04 13.04 1.21
CA GLY A 38 32.13 12.07 1.22
C GLY A 38 31.76 10.72 1.81
N ASP A 39 32.75 10.00 2.35
CA ASP A 39 32.60 8.62 2.84
C ASP A 39 31.68 8.48 4.07
N ASN A 40 31.25 9.59 4.67
CA ASN A 40 30.35 9.61 5.83
C ASN A 40 28.88 9.87 5.45
N ALA A 41 28.58 10.03 4.16
CA ALA A 41 27.22 10.29 3.69
C ALA A 41 26.29 9.12 4.04
N LYS A 42 25.13 9.43 4.65
CA LYS A 42 24.15 8.43 5.09
C LYS A 42 22.94 8.42 4.17
N PRO A 43 22.39 7.25 3.80
CA PRO A 43 21.19 7.22 2.97
C PRO A 43 20.01 7.87 3.70
N VAL A 44 19.26 8.71 2.99
CA VAL A 44 18.03 9.33 3.48
C VAL A 44 16.92 8.26 3.48
N PRO A 45 16.13 8.13 4.57
CA PRO A 45 15.03 7.18 4.64
C PRO A 45 14.01 7.36 3.52
N VAL A 46 13.75 6.29 2.78
CA VAL A 46 12.66 6.20 1.81
C VAL A 46 11.40 5.80 2.56
N VAL A 47 10.38 6.65 2.53
CA VAL A 47 9.12 6.45 3.26
C VAL A 47 7.95 6.58 2.30
N PHE A 48 7.05 5.60 2.30
CA PHE A 48 5.85 5.59 1.47
C PHE A 48 4.63 5.77 2.35
N ARG A 49 3.73 6.69 1.99
CA ARG A 49 2.43 6.82 2.63
C ARG A 49 1.45 5.85 1.99
N VAL A 50 0.85 4.98 2.79
CA VAL A 50 -0.15 4.00 2.35
C VAL A 50 -1.46 4.16 3.09
N ARG A 51 -2.55 3.73 2.48
CA ARG A 51 -3.88 3.71 3.11
C ARG A 51 -4.56 2.35 3.07
N GLY A 52 -5.62 2.21 3.85
CA GLY A 52 -6.54 1.08 3.70
C GLY A 52 -7.36 1.16 2.41
N LEU A 53 -7.64 0.01 1.81
CA LEU A 53 -8.50 -0.12 0.64
C LEU A 53 -9.99 -0.17 1.03
N THR A 54 -10.84 0.31 0.13
CA THR A 54 -12.29 0.13 0.22
C THR A 54 -12.72 -1.23 -0.33
N ALA A 55 -13.97 -1.64 -0.02
CA ALA A 55 -14.51 -2.89 -0.55
C ALA A 55 -14.61 -2.90 -2.09
N GLU A 56 -14.86 -1.74 -2.70
CA GLU A 56 -14.89 -1.58 -4.15
C GLU A 56 -13.50 -1.81 -4.76
N GLU A 57 -12.46 -1.22 -4.16
CA GLU A 57 -11.07 -1.40 -4.61
C GLU A 57 -10.58 -2.83 -4.41
N LEU A 58 -10.97 -3.49 -3.32
CA LEU A 58 -10.69 -4.91 -3.11
C LEU A 58 -11.33 -5.77 -4.20
N ALA A 59 -12.59 -5.50 -4.56
CA ALA A 59 -13.27 -6.22 -5.64
C ALA A 59 -12.62 -5.95 -7.00
N LYS A 60 -12.18 -4.71 -7.25
CA LYS A 60 -11.43 -4.35 -8.46
C LYS A 60 -10.08 -5.08 -8.53
N ALA A 61 -9.35 -5.14 -7.43
CA ALA A 61 -8.09 -5.88 -7.37
C ALA A 61 -8.27 -7.39 -7.59
N GLU A 62 -9.37 -7.97 -7.12
CA GLU A 62 -9.73 -9.36 -7.42
C GLU A 62 -9.97 -9.56 -8.92
N GLN A 63 -10.75 -8.66 -9.53
CA GLN A 63 -10.98 -8.69 -10.98
C GLN A 63 -9.69 -8.51 -11.78
N GLU A 64 -8.77 -7.66 -11.33
CA GLU A 64 -7.47 -7.47 -11.99
C GLU A 64 -6.57 -8.69 -11.84
N ALA A 65 -6.64 -9.41 -10.71
CA ALA A 65 -5.93 -10.65 -10.49
C ALA A 65 -6.44 -11.78 -11.40
N ASP A 66 -7.76 -11.84 -11.63
CA ASP A 66 -8.38 -12.79 -12.54
C ASP A 66 -8.13 -12.45 -14.03
N ASN A 67 -7.77 -11.19 -14.33
CA ASN A 67 -7.61 -10.69 -15.68
C ASN A 67 -6.11 -10.58 -16.03
N SER A 68 -5.47 -11.73 -16.24
CA SER A 68 -4.06 -11.90 -16.68
C SER A 68 -3.65 -11.02 -17.88
N LYS A 69 -4.63 -10.54 -18.66
CA LYS A 69 -4.47 -9.59 -19.76
C LYS A 69 -3.98 -8.19 -19.34
N LEU A 70 -4.25 -7.74 -18.11
CA LEU A 70 -3.80 -6.42 -17.65
C LEU A 70 -2.29 -6.42 -17.39
N LEU A 71 -1.79 -7.48 -16.76
CA LEU A 71 -0.37 -7.67 -16.51
C LEU A 71 0.40 -7.79 -17.84
N ALA A 72 -0.15 -8.54 -18.80
CA ALA A 72 0.41 -8.63 -20.16
C ALA A 72 0.56 -7.26 -20.82
N LYS A 73 -0.47 -6.42 -20.75
CA LYS A 73 -0.44 -5.04 -21.28
C LYS A 73 0.58 -4.13 -20.58
N VAL A 74 0.91 -4.39 -19.32
CA VAL A 74 1.92 -3.60 -18.59
C VAL A 74 3.31 -4.05 -18.95
N ALA A 75 3.55 -5.35 -19.08
CA ALA A 75 4.79 -5.88 -19.63
C ALA A 75 5.02 -5.36 -21.05
N GLU A 76 3.98 -5.33 -21.90
CA GLU A 76 3.99 -4.69 -23.23
C GLU A 76 4.40 -3.21 -23.18
N ARG A 77 3.93 -2.44 -22.20
CA ARG A 77 4.34 -1.04 -22.06
C ARG A 77 5.78 -0.88 -21.56
N LEU A 78 6.27 -1.82 -20.77
CA LEU A 78 7.58 -1.75 -20.14
C LEU A 78 8.70 -2.20 -21.07
N ALA A 79 8.45 -3.23 -21.88
CA ALA A 79 9.37 -3.72 -22.89
C ALA A 79 9.18 -3.07 -24.27
N GLY A 80 8.12 -2.29 -24.47
CA GLY A 80 7.71 -1.75 -25.77
C GLY A 80 7.05 -2.83 -26.65
N ASN A 81 6.94 -2.56 -27.96
CA ASN A 81 6.40 -3.54 -28.93
C ASN A 81 7.31 -4.79 -29.13
N ASP A 82 8.35 -4.95 -28.32
CA ASP A 82 9.31 -6.06 -28.37
C ASP A 82 8.74 -7.25 -27.60
N THR A 83 7.93 -8.07 -28.27
CA THR A 83 7.17 -9.19 -27.68
C THR A 83 8.05 -10.21 -26.96
N GLU A 84 9.33 -10.35 -27.34
CA GLU A 84 10.28 -11.25 -26.65
C GLU A 84 10.74 -10.67 -25.31
N LYS A 85 11.01 -9.36 -25.24
CA LYS A 85 11.29 -8.70 -23.96
C LYS A 85 10.08 -8.66 -23.05
N VAL A 86 8.88 -8.48 -23.62
CA VAL A 86 7.63 -8.57 -22.87
C VAL A 86 7.52 -9.94 -22.23
N ALA A 87 7.64 -11.01 -23.02
CA ALA A 87 7.58 -12.37 -22.52
C ALA A 87 8.69 -12.67 -21.50
N ALA A 88 9.93 -12.21 -21.73
CA ALA A 88 11.03 -12.40 -20.79
C ALA A 88 10.85 -11.61 -19.47
N MET A 89 10.29 -10.41 -19.52
CA MET A 89 9.91 -9.65 -18.33
C MET A 89 8.76 -10.35 -17.60
N MET A 90 7.72 -10.77 -18.33
CA MET A 90 6.62 -11.54 -17.75
C MET A 90 7.13 -12.82 -17.08
N ASP A 91 8.00 -13.59 -17.74
CA ASP A 91 8.56 -14.81 -17.18
C ASP A 91 9.52 -14.54 -16.01
N GLY A 92 10.37 -13.51 -16.09
CA GLY A 92 11.28 -13.11 -15.01
C GLY A 92 10.54 -12.64 -13.76
N LEU A 93 9.39 -11.99 -13.94
CA LEU A 93 8.52 -11.52 -12.86
C LEU A 93 7.50 -12.59 -12.41
N GLY A 94 7.50 -13.76 -13.04
CA GLY A 94 6.52 -14.82 -12.82
C GLY A 94 5.09 -14.42 -13.19
N LEU A 95 4.91 -13.40 -14.04
CA LEU A 95 3.68 -12.80 -14.55
C LEU A 95 3.12 -13.52 -15.81
N ASN A 96 3.04 -14.85 -15.83
CA ASN A 96 2.41 -15.63 -16.91
C ASN A 96 1.12 -16.33 -16.43
N ASP A 97 0.51 -17.23 -17.20
CA ASP A 97 -0.68 -18.00 -16.76
C ASP A 97 -0.43 -18.85 -15.48
N LYS A 98 0.81 -18.89 -14.98
CA LYS A 98 1.21 -19.53 -13.72
C LYS A 98 1.45 -18.53 -12.59
N THR A 99 1.25 -17.23 -12.79
CA THR A 99 1.31 -16.26 -11.69
C THR A 99 0.27 -16.63 -10.66
N PRO A 100 0.67 -16.79 -9.39
CA PRO A 100 -0.31 -16.95 -8.35
C PRO A 100 -1.22 -15.72 -8.35
N ALA A 101 -2.54 -15.90 -8.45
CA ALA A 101 -3.52 -14.82 -8.38
C ALA A 101 -3.31 -13.94 -7.12
N ALA A 102 -2.77 -14.55 -6.04
CA ALA A 102 -2.34 -13.86 -4.84
C ALA A 102 -1.28 -12.78 -5.07
N LEU A 103 -0.33 -12.96 -5.99
CA LEU A 103 0.69 -11.96 -6.32
C LEU A 103 0.10 -10.82 -7.16
N ALA A 104 -0.68 -11.16 -8.18
CA ALA A 104 -1.37 -10.17 -9.03
C ALA A 104 -2.27 -9.24 -8.19
N LYS A 105 -3.02 -9.82 -7.26
CA LYS A 105 -3.82 -9.09 -6.28
C LYS A 105 -2.98 -8.13 -5.42
N LYS A 106 -1.82 -8.58 -4.94
CA LYS A 106 -0.92 -7.73 -4.14
C LYS A 106 -0.34 -6.56 -4.93
N LEU A 107 0.01 -6.77 -6.21
CA LEU A 107 0.45 -5.69 -7.09
C LEU A 107 -0.64 -4.63 -7.24
N ALA A 108 -1.88 -5.06 -7.50
CA ALA A 108 -3.03 -4.16 -7.56
C ALA A 108 -3.29 -3.43 -6.24
N HIS A 109 -3.19 -4.14 -5.10
CA HIS A 109 -3.34 -3.53 -3.77
C HIS A 109 -2.32 -2.42 -3.54
N VAL A 110 -1.04 -2.69 -3.79
CA VAL A 110 0.03 -1.69 -3.60
C VAL A 110 -0.18 -0.50 -4.54
N GLN A 111 -0.51 -0.74 -5.81
CA GLN A 111 -0.77 0.35 -6.75
C GLN A 111 -1.92 1.27 -6.30
N MET A 112 -3.02 0.71 -5.80
CA MET A 112 -4.20 1.49 -5.42
C MET A 112 -4.08 2.16 -4.04
N ALA A 113 -3.30 1.57 -3.14
CA ALA A 113 -3.25 1.98 -1.74
C ALA A 113 -2.06 2.87 -1.38
N VAL A 114 -1.00 2.93 -2.21
CA VAL A 114 0.07 3.90 -2.00
C VAL A 114 -0.45 5.28 -2.41
N VAL A 115 -0.42 6.20 -1.45
CA VAL A 115 -0.86 7.59 -1.61
C VAL A 115 0.30 8.47 -2.06
N GLU A 116 1.48 8.25 -1.49
CA GLU A 116 2.66 9.04 -1.79
C GLU A 116 3.92 8.16 -1.68
N PRO A 117 4.77 8.10 -2.72
CA PRO A 117 4.59 8.68 -4.05
C PRO A 117 3.46 7.99 -4.86
N GLU A 118 2.85 8.70 -5.81
CA GLU A 118 1.87 8.07 -6.71
C GLU A 118 2.58 7.05 -7.63
N LEU A 119 2.24 5.76 -7.48
CA LEU A 119 2.88 4.67 -8.21
C LEU A 119 2.06 4.24 -9.42
N LYS A 120 2.74 4.01 -10.55
CA LYS A 120 2.17 3.26 -11.67
C LYS A 120 2.43 1.77 -11.46
N LEU A 121 1.64 0.92 -12.11
CA LEU A 121 1.84 -0.54 -12.03
C LEU A 121 3.26 -0.98 -12.41
N GLN A 122 3.88 -0.29 -13.38
CA GLN A 122 5.30 -0.46 -13.73
C GLN A 122 6.23 -0.33 -12.51
N ASP A 123 6.01 0.69 -11.68
CA ASP A 123 6.88 0.99 -10.55
C ASP A 123 6.70 -0.09 -9.48
N VAL A 124 5.45 -0.48 -9.22
CA VAL A 124 5.10 -1.54 -8.27
C VAL A 124 5.72 -2.88 -8.68
N VAL A 125 5.63 -3.23 -9.97
CA VAL A 125 6.24 -4.44 -10.51
C VAL A 125 7.75 -4.40 -10.35
N ARG A 126 8.39 -3.25 -10.61
CA ARG A 126 9.84 -3.09 -10.44
C ARG A 126 10.28 -3.21 -8.98
N ILE A 127 9.48 -2.69 -8.04
CA ILE A 127 9.73 -2.84 -6.60
C ILE A 127 9.55 -4.30 -6.20
N ALA A 128 8.53 -4.99 -6.68
CA ALA A 128 8.31 -6.42 -6.38
C ALA A 128 9.46 -7.31 -6.86
N ASP A 129 10.05 -6.98 -8.01
CA ASP A 129 11.19 -7.67 -8.61
C ASP A 129 12.51 -7.40 -7.87
N ALA A 130 12.85 -6.13 -7.69
CA ALA A 130 14.15 -5.72 -7.17
C ALA A 130 14.21 -5.65 -5.64
N TYR A 131 13.08 -5.37 -4.99
CA TYR A 131 12.95 -5.17 -3.54
C TYR A 131 11.75 -5.96 -2.98
N PRO A 132 11.73 -7.30 -3.13
CA PRO A 132 10.57 -8.13 -2.76
C PRO A 132 10.19 -8.03 -1.28
N THR A 133 11.16 -7.80 -0.38
CA THR A 133 10.89 -7.61 1.06
C THR A 133 10.12 -6.31 1.31
N ASP A 134 10.56 -5.19 0.73
CA ASP A 134 9.90 -3.88 0.86
C ASP A 134 8.51 -3.92 0.22
N PHE A 135 8.37 -4.58 -0.94
CA PHE A 135 7.06 -4.83 -1.56
C PHE A 135 6.10 -5.58 -0.64
N MET A 136 6.59 -6.64 0.02
CA MET A 136 5.79 -7.42 0.95
C MET A 136 5.44 -6.64 2.22
N GLU A 137 6.33 -5.77 2.69
CA GLU A 137 6.07 -4.85 3.81
C GLU A 137 4.92 -3.90 3.48
N LEU A 138 4.99 -3.21 2.33
CA LEU A 138 3.90 -2.35 1.84
C LEU A 138 2.58 -3.12 1.79
N SER A 139 2.58 -4.29 1.15
CA SER A 139 1.38 -5.13 1.03
C SER A 139 0.80 -5.48 2.41
N ASN A 140 1.64 -5.83 3.38
CA ASN A 140 1.19 -6.23 4.71
C ASN A 140 0.58 -5.05 5.48
N HIS A 141 1.22 -3.87 5.41
CA HIS A 141 0.66 -2.64 6.00
C HIS A 141 -0.70 -2.30 5.40
N ILE A 142 -0.84 -2.37 4.07
CA ILE A 142 -2.11 -2.14 3.38
C ILE A 142 -3.19 -3.12 3.85
N TYR A 143 -2.88 -4.43 3.97
CA TYR A 143 -3.81 -5.42 4.51
C TYR A 143 -4.24 -5.10 5.94
N ASN A 144 -3.28 -4.73 6.80
CA ASN A 144 -3.55 -4.37 8.19
C ASN A 144 -4.47 -3.14 8.30
N LEU A 145 -4.23 -2.10 7.51
CA LEU A 145 -5.06 -0.89 7.48
C LEU A 145 -6.46 -1.18 6.94
N THR A 146 -6.54 -1.98 5.88
CA THR A 146 -7.80 -2.42 5.27
C THR A 146 -8.66 -3.22 6.27
N GLY A 147 -8.05 -4.15 7.00
CA GLY A 147 -8.74 -4.93 8.03
C GLY A 147 -9.25 -4.10 9.22
N LYS A 148 -8.59 -2.98 9.53
CA LYS A 148 -9.03 -2.03 10.57
C LYS A 148 -10.19 -1.13 10.12
N GLY A 149 -10.50 -1.10 8.82
CA GLY A 149 -11.49 -0.21 8.22
C GLY A 149 -11.18 1.28 8.42
N LYS A 150 -12.08 2.14 7.95
CA LYS A 150 -11.95 3.61 8.13
C LYS A 150 -12.09 4.02 9.60
N VAL A 151 -11.46 5.13 9.98
CA VAL A 151 -11.61 5.72 11.33
C VAL A 151 -12.94 6.45 11.39
N ALA A 152 -13.83 6.03 12.29
CA ALA A 152 -15.05 6.75 12.59
C ALA A 152 -14.73 7.94 13.51
N GLN A 153 -15.03 9.16 13.05
CA GLN A 153 -14.99 10.37 13.85
C GLN A 153 -16.27 10.45 14.70
N VAL A 154 -16.38 9.58 15.70
CA VAL A 154 -17.48 9.62 16.68
C VAL A 154 -17.07 10.52 17.86
N LYS A 155 -17.96 11.43 18.27
CA LYS A 155 -17.74 12.23 19.48
C LYS A 155 -17.58 11.28 20.66
N ARG A 156 -16.39 11.24 21.24
CA ARG A 156 -16.15 10.52 22.50
C ARG A 156 -17.03 11.14 23.58
N LYS A 157 -17.70 10.32 24.39
CA LYS A 157 -18.33 10.81 25.63
C LYS A 157 -17.22 11.49 26.46
N PRO A 158 -17.46 12.69 27.01
CA PRO A 158 -16.51 13.31 27.93
C PRO A 158 -16.20 12.33 29.06
N SER A 159 -14.91 12.13 29.36
CA SER A 159 -14.49 11.39 30.55
C SER A 159 -14.84 12.25 31.77
N GLY A 160 -16.08 12.12 32.25
CA GLY A 160 -16.57 12.87 33.39
C GLY A 160 -16.01 12.30 34.69
N LYS A 161 -14.98 12.95 35.24
CA LYS A 161 -14.71 13.23 36.67
C LYS A 161 -13.21 13.49 36.88
N THR A 162 -12.71 14.67 36.50
CA THR A 162 -11.58 15.26 37.22
C THR A 162 -12.14 15.89 38.49
N THR A 163 -11.85 15.28 39.65
CA THR A 163 -12.06 15.91 40.95
C THR A 163 -11.23 17.20 40.96
N ALA A 164 -11.87 18.34 41.22
CA ALA A 164 -11.18 19.61 41.36
C ALA A 164 -10.15 19.50 42.51
N SER A 165 -8.87 19.70 42.19
CA SER A 165 -7.81 19.82 43.19
C SER A 165 -8.12 21.03 44.07
N LYS A 166 -8.22 20.81 45.39
CA LYS A 166 -8.33 21.91 46.36
C LYS A 166 -7.04 22.75 46.33
N PRO A 167 -7.13 24.09 46.34
CA PRO A 167 -5.95 24.93 46.54
C PRO A 167 -5.41 24.74 47.95
N ALA A 168 -4.07 24.74 48.05
CA ALA A 168 -3.30 24.71 49.30
C ALA A 168 -3.25 26.10 49.96
#